data_AF-A0A834LKQ8-F1
#
_entry.id   AF-A0A834LKQ8-F1
#
_cell.length_a   1.000
_cell.length_b   1.000
_cell.length_c   1.000
_cell.angle_alpha   90.00
_cell.angle_beta   90.00
_cell.angle_gamma   90.00
#
_symmetry.space_group_name_H-M   'P 1'
#
loop_
_entity.id
_entity.type
_entity.pdbx_description
1 polymer ?
#
loop_
_entity_poly.entity_id
_entity_poly.type
_entity_poly.pdbx_seq_one_letter_code
_entity_poly.pdbx_strand_id
1 'polypeptide(L)'
;MADVEQPETENTRLDRLERLIIEVLQNQRQQQTPPPPLNQSVGGVSRQSPEEQSAKNPNHNQQNGFILVPPVEELNVREFLKLKPPTFAVGMDPTRANASIESIKRIFKVMRCSETQKVGLASYELEGEAHRW
;
A
#
# COMPACT_ATOMS: atom_id res chain seq x y z
N MET A 1 13.23 43.85 -12.14
CA MET A 1 11.88 43.24 -12.14
C MET A 1 12.09 41.76 -12.04
N ALA A 2 11.76 41.17 -10.89
CA ALA A 2 11.96 39.74 -10.65
C ALA A 2 10.89 38.94 -11.41
N ASP A 3 11.34 37.93 -12.13
CA ASP A 3 10.52 36.94 -12.83
C ASP A 3 9.60 36.26 -11.81
N VAL A 4 8.29 36.43 -11.98
CA VAL A 4 7.27 35.76 -11.18
C VAL A 4 7.09 34.37 -11.80
N GLU A 5 7.72 33.36 -11.19
CA GLU A 5 7.39 31.96 -11.46
C GLU A 5 5.88 31.76 -11.22
N GLN A 6 5.13 31.57 -12.32
CA GLN A 6 3.71 31.28 -12.28
C GLN A 6 3.47 29.92 -11.61
N PRO A 7 2.50 29.80 -10.70
CA PRO A 7 2.13 28.51 -10.12
C PRO A 7 1.49 27.63 -11.22
N GLU A 8 2.18 26.58 -11.64
CA GLU A 8 1.62 25.61 -12.58
C GLU A 8 0.35 24.99 -12.00
N THR A 9 -0.77 25.18 -12.70
CA THR A 9 -2.08 24.64 -12.33
C THR A 9 -2.02 23.12 -12.22
N GLU A 10 -2.72 22.55 -11.24
CA GLU A 10 -2.73 21.11 -10.93
C GLU A 10 -3.02 20.24 -12.16
N ASN A 11 -3.93 20.67 -13.04
CA ASN A 11 -4.24 19.99 -14.29
C ASN A 11 -3.00 19.81 -15.18
N THR A 12 -2.19 20.87 -15.32
CA THR A 12 -0.95 20.83 -16.11
C THR A 12 0.08 19.90 -15.47
N ARG A 13 0.10 19.80 -14.14
CA ARG A 13 0.98 18.87 -13.43
C ARG A 13 0.54 17.42 -13.65
N LEU A 14 -0.75 17.14 -13.63
CA LEU A 14 -1.30 15.82 -13.94
C LEU A 14 -1.04 15.42 -15.39
N ASP A 15 -1.26 16.33 -16.35
CA ASP A 15 -0.95 16.09 -17.76
C ASP A 15 0.53 15.74 -18.00
N ARG A 16 1.45 16.43 -17.28
CA ARG A 16 2.88 16.13 -17.34
C ARG A 16 3.20 14.76 -16.75
N LEU A 17 2.58 14.41 -15.61
CA LEU A 17 2.76 13.12 -14.96
C LEU A 17 2.21 11.96 -15.82
N GLU A 18 1.05 12.13 -16.45
CA GLU A 18 0.47 11.13 -17.35
C GLU A 18 1.39 10.83 -18.54
N ARG A 19 1.96 11.87 -19.16
CA ARG A 19 2.91 11.69 -20.27
C ARG A 19 4.17 10.93 -19.84
N LEU A 20 4.73 11.27 -18.68
CA LEU A 20 5.90 10.58 -18.12
C LEU A 20 5.61 9.11 -17.80
N ILE A 21 4.45 8.81 -17.22
CA ILE A 21 4.04 7.44 -16.89
C ILE A 21 3.90 6.60 -18.16
N ILE A 22 3.24 7.14 -19.20
CA ILE A 22 3.09 6.46 -20.49
C ILE A 22 4.47 6.20 -21.11
N GLU A 23 5.37 7.16 -21.08
CA GLU A 23 6.71 7.02 -21.65
C GLU A 23 7.53 5.95 -20.92
N VAL A 24 7.53 5.96 -19.58
CA VAL A 24 8.25 4.95 -18.78
C VAL A 24 7.68 3.55 -19.02
N LEU A 25 6.35 3.39 -19.06
CA LEU A 25 5.70 2.11 -19.33
C LEU A 25 6.04 1.57 -20.73
N GLN A 26 6.00 2.44 -21.74
CA GLN A 26 6.36 2.07 -23.12
C GLN A 26 7.84 1.69 -23.23
N ASN A 27 8.73 2.44 -22.59
CA ASN A 27 10.17 2.16 -22.59
C ASN A 27 10.48 0.84 -21.84
N GLN A 28 9.76 0.54 -20.76
CA GLN A 28 9.91 -0.73 -20.06
C GLN A 28 9.42 -1.91 -20.92
N ARG A 29 8.33 -1.74 -21.68
CA ARG A 29 7.82 -2.76 -22.60
C ARG A 29 8.79 -3.04 -23.76
N GLN A 30 9.52 -2.03 -24.25
CA GLN A 30 10.54 -2.24 -25.28
C GLN A 30 11.79 -2.94 -24.72
N GLN A 31 12.14 -2.69 -23.45
CA GLN A 31 13.26 -3.36 -22.78
C GLN A 31 12.93 -4.79 -22.32
N GLN A 32 11.65 -5.11 -22.11
CA GLN A 32 11.18 -6.48 -21.90
C GLN A 32 11.12 -7.20 -23.25
N THR A 33 12.21 -7.87 -23.64
CA THR A 33 12.15 -8.87 -24.73
C THR A 33 11.03 -9.86 -24.40
N PRO A 34 10.09 -10.16 -25.31
CA PRO A 34 9.10 -11.21 -25.05
C PRO A 34 9.86 -12.50 -24.70
N PRO A 35 9.45 -13.25 -23.67
CA PRO A 35 10.04 -14.55 -23.43
C PRO A 35 9.93 -15.35 -24.73
N PRO A 36 11.00 -16.05 -25.17
CA PRO A 36 10.91 -16.88 -26.35
C PRO A 36 9.71 -17.83 -26.19
N PRO A 37 8.93 -18.06 -27.26
CA PRO A 37 7.84 -19.02 -27.18
C PRO A 37 8.43 -20.33 -26.66
N LEU A 38 7.88 -20.84 -25.55
CA LEU A 38 8.18 -22.17 -25.04
C LEU A 38 7.91 -23.15 -26.18
N ASN A 39 8.99 -23.56 -26.84
CA ASN A 39 8.97 -24.56 -27.89
C ASN A 39 8.35 -25.83 -27.28
N GLN A 40 7.12 -26.14 -27.66
CA GLN A 40 6.49 -27.41 -27.36
C GLN A 40 7.19 -28.48 -28.21
N SER A 41 8.38 -28.91 -27.78
CA SER A 41 9.10 -30.00 -28.42
C SER A 41 8.90 -31.26 -27.59
N VAL A 42 7.91 -32.03 -28.01
CA VAL A 42 7.83 -33.46 -27.71
C VAL A 42 9.03 -34.18 -28.32
N GLY A 43 9.84 -34.83 -27.48
CA GLY A 43 10.71 -35.95 -27.89
C GLY A 43 12.21 -35.65 -28.09
N GLY A 44 13.05 -36.42 -27.38
CA GLY A 44 14.30 -36.95 -27.93
C GLY A 44 15.63 -36.24 -27.58
N VAL A 45 16.32 -36.79 -26.58
CA VAL A 45 17.78 -36.84 -26.32
C VAL A 45 18.73 -36.34 -27.43
N SER A 46 19.70 -35.46 -27.11
CA SER A 46 21.17 -35.74 -27.17
C SER A 46 22.09 -34.48 -27.25
N ARG A 47 23.10 -34.44 -26.35
CA ARG A 47 24.49 -33.87 -26.43
C ARG A 47 24.81 -32.36 -26.27
N GLN A 48 25.36 -32.03 -25.07
CA GLN A 48 26.62 -31.30 -24.69
C GLN A 48 27.20 -30.22 -25.67
N SER A 49 27.70 -29.03 -25.31
CA SER A 49 28.59 -28.62 -24.18
C SER A 49 28.88 -27.07 -24.22
N PRO A 50 29.81 -26.43 -23.45
CA PRO A 50 29.56 -25.22 -22.63
C PRO A 50 30.30 -23.94 -23.06
N GLU A 51 29.75 -22.75 -22.75
CA GLU A 51 30.57 -21.54 -22.54
C GLU A 51 29.97 -20.66 -21.42
N GLU A 52 30.56 -20.84 -20.24
CA GLU A 52 30.45 -19.93 -19.11
C GLU A 52 31.40 -18.75 -19.37
N GLN A 53 30.86 -17.60 -19.79
CA GLN A 53 31.61 -16.35 -19.83
C GLN A 53 31.18 -15.46 -18.66
N SER A 54 31.92 -15.63 -17.57
CA SER A 54 32.04 -14.67 -16.47
C SER A 54 32.80 -13.44 -16.94
N ALA A 55 32.24 -12.24 -16.78
CA ALA A 55 32.85 -11.11 -16.05
C ALA A 55 32.34 -9.72 -16.49
N LYS A 56 31.75 -9.02 -15.52
CA LYS A 56 31.93 -7.59 -15.18
C LYS A 56 31.35 -6.53 -16.13
N ASN A 57 30.26 -5.90 -15.67
CA ASN A 57 30.20 -4.44 -15.69
C ASN A 57 29.60 -3.90 -14.37
N PRO A 58 30.39 -3.23 -13.51
CA PRO A 58 29.91 -2.61 -12.29
C PRO A 58 29.75 -1.10 -12.50
N ASN A 59 28.53 -0.60 -12.70
CA ASN A 59 28.09 0.74 -12.27
C ASN A 59 26.66 1.03 -12.77
N HIS A 60 25.65 0.99 -11.90
CA HIS A 60 24.74 2.13 -11.77
C HIS A 60 24.21 2.20 -10.34
N ASN A 61 24.74 3.19 -9.64
CA ASN A 61 24.30 3.70 -8.35
C ASN A 61 22.90 4.34 -8.47
N GLN A 62 22.17 4.25 -7.36
CA GLN A 62 21.19 5.21 -6.88
C GLN A 62 19.72 4.99 -7.27
N GLN A 63 19.05 4.31 -6.32
CA GLN A 63 17.92 4.87 -5.60
C GLN A 63 16.75 5.36 -6.46
N ASN A 64 15.82 4.46 -6.70
CA ASN A 64 14.41 4.82 -6.68
C ASN A 64 13.76 4.05 -5.54
N GLY A 65 13.52 4.79 -4.45
CA GLY A 65 12.67 4.34 -3.37
C GLY A 65 11.34 3.92 -3.96
N PHE A 66 11.11 2.61 -4.05
CA PHE A 66 9.79 2.12 -3.77
C PHE A 66 9.48 2.70 -2.40
N ILE A 67 8.63 3.72 -2.37
CA ILE A 67 7.90 4.06 -1.16
C ILE A 67 7.29 2.72 -0.78
N LEU A 68 7.90 2.06 0.21
CA LEU A 68 7.22 1.09 1.01
C LEU A 68 6.15 1.95 1.66
N VAL A 69 5.03 2.14 0.96
CA VAL A 69 3.78 2.45 1.61
C VAL A 69 3.75 1.36 2.65
N PRO A 70 3.90 1.70 3.95
CA PRO A 70 3.89 0.69 4.99
C PRO A 70 2.65 -0.14 4.67
N PRO A 71 2.77 -1.49 4.60
CA PRO A 71 1.64 -2.33 4.23
C PRO A 71 0.44 -1.78 4.96
N VAL A 72 -0.52 -1.23 4.21
CA VAL A 72 -1.68 -0.60 4.85
C VAL A 72 -2.30 -1.76 5.58
N GLU A 73 -2.07 -1.84 6.89
CA GLU A 73 -2.51 -2.97 7.69
C GLU A 73 -4.02 -3.03 7.47
N GLU A 74 -4.46 -4.04 6.72
CA GLU A 74 -5.77 -4.00 6.10
C GLU A 74 -6.82 -3.97 7.21
N LEU A 75 -7.37 -2.78 7.43
CA LEU A 75 -8.30 -2.49 8.51
C LEU A 75 -9.65 -3.08 8.09
N ASN A 76 -10.04 -4.19 8.70
CA ASN A 76 -11.29 -4.88 8.36
C ASN A 76 -12.50 -4.21 9.05
N VAL A 77 -12.75 -2.95 8.69
CA VAL A 77 -13.83 -2.11 9.23
C VAL A 77 -15.19 -2.78 9.06
N ARG A 78 -15.40 -3.48 7.93
CA ARG A 78 -16.66 -4.19 7.68
C ARG A 78 -16.92 -5.28 8.71
N GLU A 79 -15.92 -6.08 9.07
CA GLU A 79 -16.07 -7.13 10.07
C GLU A 79 -16.26 -6.53 11.48
N PHE A 80 -15.55 -5.44 11.77
CA PHE A 80 -15.72 -4.69 13.02
C PHE A 80 -17.16 -4.20 13.19
N LEU A 81 -17.73 -3.52 12.20
CA LEU A 81 -19.10 -3.00 12.26
C LEU A 81 -20.18 -4.10 12.35
N LYS A 82 -19.95 -5.29 11.79
CA LYS A 82 -20.87 -6.43 11.96
C LYS A 82 -20.99 -6.87 13.42
N LEU A 83 -19.94 -6.68 14.21
CA LEU A 83 -19.92 -7.00 15.63
C LEU A 83 -20.61 -5.94 16.50
N LYS A 84 -21.17 -4.89 15.87
CA LYS A 84 -21.91 -3.80 16.52
C LYS A 84 -21.14 -3.23 17.72
N PRO A 85 -19.97 -2.65 17.46
CA PRO A 85 -19.17 -2.02 18.49
C PRO A 85 -19.99 -0.90 19.15
N PRO A 86 -19.78 -0.67 20.46
CA PRO A 86 -20.48 0.37 21.19
C PRO A 86 -19.86 1.75 20.95
N THR A 87 -20.71 2.73 20.66
CA THR A 87 -20.33 4.14 20.57
C THR A 87 -19.76 4.68 21.89
N PHE A 88 -18.72 5.50 21.79
CA PHE A 88 -18.17 6.29 22.89
C PHE A 88 -18.52 7.77 22.70
N ALA A 89 -19.33 8.32 23.61
CA ALA A 89 -19.82 9.70 23.55
C ALA A 89 -19.30 10.56 24.72
N VAL A 90 -19.16 11.86 24.49
CA VAL A 90 -18.80 12.82 25.54
C VAL A 90 -19.90 12.91 26.61
N GLY A 91 -19.50 12.89 27.87
CA GLY A 91 -20.42 12.89 29.01
C GLY A 91 -20.96 11.49 29.39
N MET A 92 -20.47 10.42 28.76
CA MET A 92 -20.75 9.06 29.20
C MET A 92 -20.22 8.84 30.63
N ASP A 93 -21.03 8.23 31.50
CA ASP A 93 -20.59 7.94 32.86
C ASP A 93 -19.42 6.94 32.86
N PRO A 94 -18.52 7.00 33.86
CA PRO A 94 -17.32 6.15 33.89
C PRO A 94 -17.63 4.64 33.83
N THR A 95 -18.78 4.21 34.38
CA THR A 95 -19.17 2.79 34.39
C THR A 95 -19.54 2.31 32.99
N ARG A 96 -20.36 3.09 32.27
CA ARG A 96 -20.72 2.81 30.86
C ARG A 96 -19.51 2.92 29.94
N ALA A 97 -18.65 3.91 30.16
CA ALA A 97 -17.40 4.06 29.42
C ALA A 97 -16.52 2.81 29.56
N ASN A 98 -16.35 2.32 30.79
CA ASN A 98 -15.57 1.10 31.03
C ASN A 98 -16.22 -0.14 30.39
N ALA A 99 -17.54 -0.27 30.44
CA ALA A 99 -18.26 -1.35 29.78
C ALA A 99 -18.11 -1.32 28.24
N SER A 100 -18.11 -0.13 27.65
CA SER A 100 -17.86 0.09 26.21
C SER A 100 -16.44 -0.37 25.83
N ILE A 101 -15.43 0.07 26.59
CA ILE A 101 -14.03 -0.32 26.40
C ILE A 101 -13.85 -1.84 26.48
N GLU A 102 -14.45 -2.50 27.48
CA GLU A 102 -14.36 -3.96 27.62
C GLU A 102 -15.03 -4.71 26.45
N SER A 103 -16.13 -4.18 25.91
CA SER A 103 -16.77 -4.75 24.72
C SER A 103 -15.89 -4.60 23.47
N ILE A 104 -15.30 -3.43 23.26
CA ILE A 104 -14.37 -3.16 22.15
C ILE A 104 -13.13 -4.07 22.25
N LYS A 105 -12.55 -4.24 23.45
CA LYS A 105 -11.45 -5.20 23.69
C LYS A 105 -11.84 -6.64 23.30
N ARG A 106 -13.07 -7.06 23.60
CA ARG A 106 -13.57 -8.38 23.21
C ARG A 106 -13.65 -8.52 21.69
N ILE A 107 -14.14 -7.49 21.00
CA ILE A 107 -14.21 -7.45 19.53
C ILE A 107 -12.81 -7.60 18.92
N PHE A 108 -11.83 -6.83 19.41
CA PHE A 108 -10.44 -6.94 18.96
C PHE A 108 -9.85 -8.33 19.17
N LYS A 109 -10.20 -9.00 20.26
CA LYS A 109 -9.77 -10.38 20.51
C LYS A 109 -10.38 -11.37 19.52
N VAL A 110 -11.66 -11.21 19.17
CA VAL A 110 -12.35 -12.07 18.18
C VAL A 110 -11.76 -11.86 16.78
N MET A 111 -11.53 -10.60 16.41
CA MET A 111 -10.96 -10.22 15.11
C MET A 111 -9.45 -10.46 15.00
N ARG A 112 -8.76 -10.75 16.11
CA ARG A 112 -7.30 -10.88 16.20
C ARG A 112 -6.55 -9.64 15.68
N CYS A 113 -7.01 -8.45 16.08
CA CYS A 113 -6.41 -7.18 15.66
C CYS A 113 -4.97 -6.99 16.19
N SER A 114 -4.08 -6.49 15.34
CA SER A 114 -2.79 -5.90 15.74
C SER A 114 -2.99 -4.60 16.55
N GLU A 115 -1.96 -4.12 17.23
CA GLU A 115 -2.04 -2.82 17.94
C GLU A 115 -2.38 -1.67 16.99
N THR A 116 -1.80 -1.65 15.78
CA THR A 116 -2.10 -0.65 14.75
C THR A 116 -3.57 -0.70 14.33
N GLN A 117 -4.12 -1.90 14.11
CA GLN A 117 -5.53 -2.08 13.76
C GLN A 117 -6.47 -1.67 14.90
N LYS A 118 -6.11 -1.93 16.16
CA LYS A 118 -6.92 -1.52 17.32
C LYS A 118 -7.10 -0.01 17.37
N VAL A 119 -6.03 0.75 17.16
CA VAL A 119 -6.08 2.22 17.16
C VAL A 119 -6.98 2.71 16.02
N GLY A 120 -6.77 2.19 14.81
CA GLY A 120 -7.57 2.58 13.64
C GLY A 120 -9.05 2.19 13.71
N LEU A 121 -9.40 1.09 14.38
CA LEU A 121 -10.80 0.69 14.59
C LEU A 121 -11.42 1.42 15.78
N ALA A 122 -10.69 1.63 16.88
CA ALA A 122 -11.22 2.34 18.05
C ALA A 122 -11.56 3.79 17.73
N SER A 123 -10.85 4.43 16.80
CA SER A 123 -11.18 5.78 16.35
C SER A 123 -12.53 5.89 15.63
N TYR A 124 -13.07 4.79 15.10
CA TYR A 124 -14.44 4.78 14.54
C TYR A 124 -15.52 4.88 15.62
N GLU A 125 -15.22 4.45 16.85
CA GLU A 125 -16.20 4.47 17.95
C GLU A 125 -16.28 5.81 18.67
N LEU A 126 -15.36 6.74 18.37
CA LEU A 126 -15.34 8.08 18.94
C LEU A 126 -16.35 8.97 18.21
N GLU A 127 -17.40 9.41 18.91
CA GLU A 127 -18.40 10.33 18.38
C GLU A 127 -18.33 11.72 19.03
N GLY A 128 -18.72 12.75 18.26
CA GLY A 128 -18.84 14.13 18.76
C GLY A 128 -17.49 14.76 19.13
N GLU A 129 -17.44 15.43 20.28
CA GLU A 129 -16.21 16.10 20.76
C GLU A 129 -15.10 15.10 21.08
N ALA A 130 -15.41 13.83 21.39
CA ALA A 130 -14.41 12.80 21.69
C ALA A 130 -13.52 12.46 20.49
N HIS A 131 -13.99 12.73 19.26
CA HIS A 131 -13.20 12.58 18.05
C HIS A 131 -12.10 13.65 17.90
N ARG A 132 -12.19 14.77 18.62
CA ARG A 132 -11.27 15.92 18.52
C ARG A 132 -10.12 15.92 19.53
N TRP A 133 -10.11 14.99 20.49
CA TRP A 133 -9.08 14.85 21.51
C TRP A 133 -7.86 14.10 20.97
#